data_AF-A0A7Y3PAC2-F1
#
_entry.id   AF-A0A7Y3PAC2-F1
#
_cell.length_a   1.000
_cell.length_b   1.000
_cell.length_c   1.000
_cell.angle_alpha   90.00
_cell.angle_beta   90.00
_cell.angle_gamma   90.00
#
_symmetry.space_group_name_H-M   'P 1'
#
loop_
_entity.id
_entity.type
_entity.pdbx_description
1 polymer ?
#
loop_
_entity_poly.entity_id
_entity_poly.type
_entity_poly.pdbx_seq_one_letter_code
_entity_poly.pdbx_strand_id
1 'polypeptide(L)' 'MQTVLAEHKAEAEIVRLDQWVPIECPHCGEGTELHVIADMDGQSIDQDCTVCCRPYVAHVEIDEDEAHVGVEAA' A
#
# COMPACT_ATOMS: atom_id res chain seq x y z
N MET A 1 19.80 -38.03 -14.65
CA MET A 1 19.27 -37.05 -15.62
C MET A 1 17.76 -37.03 -15.44
N GLN A 2 17.18 -35.82 -15.34
CA GLN A 2 15.78 -35.47 -15.00
C GLN A 2 15.54 -35.34 -13.47
N THR A 3 15.60 -34.14 -12.86
CA THR A 3 14.67 -32.98 -12.87
C THR A 3 13.31 -33.30 -12.23
N VAL A 4 13.01 -32.69 -11.08
CA VAL A 4 12.07 -31.56 -10.96
C VAL A 4 12.22 -30.95 -9.56
N LEU A 5 12.37 -29.63 -9.52
CA LEU A 5 12.47 -28.86 -8.28
C LEU A 5 11.13 -28.97 -7.53
N ALA A 6 11.21 -29.21 -6.23
CA ALA A 6 10.07 -29.12 -5.33
C ALA A 6 9.54 -27.68 -5.39
N GLU A 7 8.37 -27.53 -5.98
CA GLU A 7 7.61 -26.28 -6.01
C GLU A 7 7.29 -25.92 -4.56
N HIS A 8 7.96 -24.89 -4.05
CA HIS A 8 7.65 -24.29 -2.76
C HIS A 8 6.26 -23.66 -2.87
N LYS A 9 5.25 -24.47 -2.59
CA LYS A 9 3.88 -24.02 -2.38
C LYS A 9 3.86 -23.30 -1.03
N ALA A 10 4.35 -22.05 -1.02
CA ALA A 10 4.00 -21.09 -0.01
C ALA A 10 2.52 -20.79 -0.25
N GLU A 11 1.66 -21.58 0.37
CA GLU A 11 0.25 -21.24 0.56
C GLU A 11 0.27 -20.06 1.53
N ALA A 12 0.52 -18.86 1.00
CA ALA A 12 0.17 -17.63 1.66
C ALA A 12 -1.33 -17.75 1.95
N GLU A 13 -1.69 -17.75 3.22
CA GLU A 13 -3.05 -17.49 3.66
C GLU A 13 -3.44 -16.15 3.05
N ILE A 14 -4.19 -16.18 1.94
CA ILE A 14 -4.52 -14.97 1.18
C ILE A 14 -5.57 -14.21 1.98
N VAL A 15 -5.12 -13.35 2.89
CA VAL A 15 -5.94 -12.26 3.40
C VAL A 15 -6.36 -11.42 2.19
N ARG A 16 -7.66 -11.37 1.92
CA ARG A 16 -8.23 -10.59 0.81
C ARG A 16 -8.60 -9.20 1.31
N LEU A 17 -7.58 -8.37 1.49
CA LEU A 17 -7.78 -6.95 1.73
C LEU A 17 -7.76 -6.23 0.37
N ASP A 18 -8.85 -5.51 0.06
CA ASP A 18 -9.05 -4.71 -1.14
C ASP A 18 -9.82 -3.42 -0.81
N GLN A 19 -9.17 -2.51 -0.09
CA GLN A 19 -9.78 -1.30 0.45
C GLN A 19 -9.29 -0.04 -0.27
N TRP A 20 -10.20 0.89 -0.52
CA TRP A 20 -9.85 2.25 -0.95
C TRP A 20 -9.88 3.18 0.27
N VAL A 21 -8.74 3.77 0.58
CA VAL A 21 -8.57 4.67 1.73
C VAL A 21 -8.41 6.10 1.23
N PRO A 22 -9.27 7.05 1.65
CA PRO A 22 -9.08 8.45 1.33
C PRO A 22 -7.89 9.02 2.11
N ILE A 23 -7.01 9.74 1.41
CA ILE A 23 -5.85 10.42 1.96
C ILE A 23 -5.82 11.87 1.48
N GLU A 24 -5.19 12.74 2.27
CA GLU A 24 -5.09 14.17 1.97
C GLU A 24 -3.64 14.58 1.76
N CYS A 25 -3.34 15.29 0.68
CA CYS A 25 -1.99 15.76 0.41
C CYS A 25 -1.52 16.72 1.51
N PRO A 26 -0.39 16.45 2.20
CA PRO A 26 0.10 17.31 3.29
C PRO A 26 0.55 18.70 2.83
N HIS A 27 0.66 18.91 1.51
CA HIS A 27 1.16 20.15 0.92
C HIS A 27 0.06 21.11 0.47
N CYS A 28 -1.00 20.61 -0.16
CA CYS A 28 -2.09 21.43 -0.71
C CYS A 28 -3.47 21.10 -0.14
N GLY A 29 -3.60 20.01 0.63
CA GLY A 29 -4.88 19.54 1.17
C GLY A 29 -5.78 18.87 0.14
N GLU A 30 -5.25 18.48 -1.03
CA GLU A 30 -6.03 17.76 -2.04
C GLU A 30 -6.36 16.33 -1.58
N GLY A 31 -7.62 15.92 -1.75
CA GLY A 31 -8.07 14.58 -1.42
C GLY A 31 -7.82 13.60 -2.56
N THR A 32 -7.21 12.45 -2.27
CA THR A 32 -7.05 11.34 -3.21
C THR A 32 -7.35 9.99 -2.54
N GLU A 33 -7.44 8.92 -3.32
CA GLU A 33 -7.77 7.59 -2.81
C GLU A 33 -6.61 6.64 -3.09
N LEU A 34 -6.15 5.93 -2.06
CA LEU A 34 -5.13 4.88 -2.17
C LEU A 34 -5.79 3.52 -2.11
N HIS A 35 -5.51 2.68 -3.11
CA HIS A 35 -5.93 1.28 -3.10
C HIS A 35 -4.93 0.45 -2.28
N VAL A 36 -5.37 -0.06 -1.14
CA VAL A 36 -4.58 -0.87 -0.23
C VAL A 36 -4.97 -2.34 -0.39
N ILE A 37 -3.96 -3.18 -0.62
CA ILE A 37 -4.09 -4.63 -0.66
C ILE A 37 -3.26 -5.29 0.43
N ALA A 38 -3.57 -6.55 0.78
CA ALA A 38 -2.95 -7.25 1.91
C ALA A 38 -1.41 -7.33 1.85
N ASP A 39 -0.81 -7.35 0.65
CA ASP A 39 0.65 -7.37 0.47
C ASP A 39 1.32 -6.03 0.84
N MET A 40 0.53 -4.95 1.00
CA MET A 40 1.02 -3.60 1.26
C MET A 40 1.27 -3.31 2.74
N ASP A 41 1.13 -4.29 3.63
CA ASP A 41 1.40 -4.10 5.05
C ASP A 41 2.84 -3.63 5.30
N GLY A 42 3.00 -2.56 6.08
CA GLY A 42 4.30 -1.97 6.41
C GLY A 42 5.03 -1.32 5.24
N GLN A 43 4.41 -1.22 4.06
CA GLN A 43 5.03 -0.59 2.89
C GLN A 43 4.95 0.93 2.98
N SER A 44 6.00 1.58 2.47
CA SER A 44 6.06 3.03 2.30
C SER A 44 6.15 3.34 0.82
N ILE A 45 5.23 4.16 0.32
CA ILE A 45 5.05 4.41 -1.10
C ILE A 45 5.31 5.89 -1.36
N ASP A 46 6.30 6.17 -2.18
CA ASP A 46 6.55 7.51 -2.70
C ASP A 46 5.53 7.82 -3.80
N GLN A 47 4.79 8.92 -3.63
CA GLN A 47 3.84 9.41 -4.63
C GLN A 47 3.92 10.92 -4.80
N ASP A 48 3.73 11.38 -6.02
CA ASP A 48 3.58 12.78 -6.33
C ASP A 48 2.11 13.20 -6.29
N CYS A 49 1.82 14.35 -5.69
CA CYS A 49 0.48 14.92 -5.74
C CYS A 49 0.12 15.34 -7.17
N THR A 50 -1.02 14.87 -7.68
CA THR A 50 -1.51 15.16 -9.04
C THR A 50 -1.85 16.63 -9.29
N VAL A 51 -1.98 17.43 -8.22
CA VAL A 51 -2.36 18.85 -8.29
C VAL A 51 -1.19 19.78 -8.03
N CYS A 52 -0.45 19.59 -6.93
CA CYS A 52 0.66 20.46 -6.57
C CYS A 52 2.04 19.93 -7.01
N CYS A 53 2.12 18.73 -7.59
CA CYS A 53 3.36 18.09 -8.06
C CYS A 53 4.47 18.05 -6.99
N ARG A 54 4.09 17.89 -5.73
CA ARG A 54 5.04 17.74 -4.62
C ARG A 54 5.02 16.29 -4.14
N PRO A 55 6.20 15.72 -3.87
CA PRO A 55 6.29 14.35 -3.39
C PRO A 55 5.78 14.27 -1.96
N TYR A 56 5.12 13.16 -1.65
CA TYR A 56 4.71 12.77 -0.30
C TYR A 56 4.88 11.25 -0.17
N VAL A 57 5.11 10.80 1.06
CA VAL A 57 5.21 9.37 1.36
C VAL A 57 3.90 8.93 2.00
N ALA A 58 3.31 7.85 1.49
CA ALA A 58 2.19 7.15 2.09
C ALA A 58 2.68 5.90 2.81
N HIS A 59 2.45 5.84 4.12
CA HIS A 59 2.74 4.69 4.96
C HIS A 59 1.47 3.86 5.13
N VAL A 60 1.55 2.59 4.73
CA VAL A 60 0.42 1.65 4.80
C VAL A 60 0.62 0.71 5.98
N GLU A 61 -0.37 0.68 6.86
CA GLU A 61 -0.43 -0.20 8.02
C GLU A 61 -1.75 -0.97 7.95
N ILE A 62 -1.72 -2.28 8.15
CA ILE A 62 -2.92 -3.12 8.13
C ILE A 62 -3.01 -3.77 9.50
N ASP A 63 -4.11 -3.53 10.22
CA ASP A 63 -4.38 -4.05 11.57
C ASP A 63 -5.75 -4.73 11.58
N GLU A 64 -5.82 -6.00 12.01
CA GLU A 64 -7.08 -6.76 12.11
C GLU A 64 -8.01 -6.65 10.87
N ASP A 65 -7.42 -6.69 9.65
CA ASP A 65 -8.12 -6.51 8.37
C ASP A 65 -8.63 -5.08 8.06
N GLU A 66 -8.22 -4.07 8.82
CA GLU A 66 -8.46 -2.64 8.55
C GLU A 66 -7.19 -1.97 7.97
N ALA A 67 -7.33 -1.26 6.86
CA ALA A 67 -6.25 -0.48 6.26
C ALA A 67 -6.16 0.93 6.85
N HIS A 68 -5.02 1.24 7.44
CA HIS A 68 -4.62 2.58 7.86
C HIS A 68 -3.57 3.14 6.91
N VAL A 69 -3.75 4.39 6.49
CA VAL A 69 -2.77 5.08 5.65
C VAL A 69 -2.40 6.40 6.29
N GLY A 70 -1.15 6.51 6.69
CA GLY A 70 -0.51 7.77 7.09
C GLY A 70 0.12 8.44 5.89
N VAL A 71 0.08 9.77 5.82
CA VAL A 71 0.76 10.54 4.76
C VAL A 71 1.65 11.60 5.38
N GLU A 72 2.87 11.68 4.87
CA GLU A 72 3.85 12.67 5.30
C GLU A 72 4.52 13.38 4.13
N ALA A 73 4.91 14.63 4.36
CA ALA A 73 5.64 15.42 3.39
C ALA A 73 7.07 14.86 3.25
N ALA A 74 7.43 14.46 2.02
CA ALA A 74 8.79 14.05 1.66
C ALA A 74 9.76 15.24 1.54
#